data_AF-A0A8I1A7W6-F1
#
_entry.id   AF-A0A8I1A7W6-F1
#
_cell.length_a   1.000
_cell.length_b   1.000
_cell.length_c   1.000
_cell.angle_alpha   90.00
_cell.angle_beta   90.00
_cell.angle_gamma   90.00
#
_symmetry.space_group_name_H-M   'P 1'
#
loop_
_entity.id
_entity.type
_entity.pdbx_description
1 polymer ?
#
loop_
_entity_poly.entity_id
_entity_poly.type
_entity_poly.pdbx_seq_one_letter_code
_entity_poly.pdbx_strand_id
1 'polypeptide(L)'
;MNKVCSDCGKEKPLDDFVKDKRYPDGHRKRCKQCENLRRRKTPVLPQPRDGHKYCAKCLKEKPLDEFNFRNVKGEKKPFSYCKECEREYNRNKYLHVCQKCGKSYRSGKNKSTYCKECYSELLRDLETNPSKVIYMDWSGENNPMYGVRRFGKSNPNYNPNKTDEERERERLVEGYSTWRTQVYERDNYTCQCCGDNRGGNLIVHHLDSWDWCKEKRLDVSNGITLCVTCHKRFHDIYGYGKNTKQQFYTFLLLVQKHSV
;
A
#
# COMPACT_ATOMS: atom_id res chain seq x y z
N MET A 1 -19.20 -18.78 -31.73
CA MET A 1 -19.88 -19.74 -30.84
C MET A 1 -20.70 -18.96 -29.83
N ASN A 2 -21.94 -19.41 -29.58
CA ASN A 2 -22.86 -18.79 -28.64
C ASN A 2 -23.11 -19.71 -27.45
N LYS A 3 -23.56 -19.14 -26.34
CA LYS A 3 -23.88 -19.84 -25.09
C LYS A 3 -25.13 -19.24 -24.46
N VAL A 4 -25.96 -20.07 -23.86
CA VAL A 4 -27.16 -19.65 -23.12
C VAL A 4 -26.79 -19.26 -21.69
N CYS A 5 -27.20 -18.07 -21.27
CA CYS A 5 -27.01 -17.59 -19.91
C CYS A 5 -27.97 -18.27 -18.93
N SER A 6 -27.45 -18.84 -17.84
CA SER A 6 -28.28 -19.52 -16.82
C SER A 6 -29.22 -18.58 -16.04
N ASP A 7 -28.94 -17.28 -16.00
CA ASP A 7 -29.74 -16.32 -15.23
C ASP A 7 -30.83 -15.65 -16.07
N CYS A 8 -30.54 -15.28 -17.33
CA CYS A 8 -31.50 -14.57 -18.17
C CYS A 8 -32.06 -15.40 -19.32
N GLY A 9 -31.62 -16.64 -19.49
CA GLY A 9 -32.08 -17.55 -20.55
C GLY A 9 -31.71 -17.14 -21.97
N LYS A 10 -31.06 -16.00 -22.18
CA LYS A 10 -30.71 -15.49 -23.51
C LYS A 10 -29.46 -16.16 -24.05
N GLU A 11 -29.48 -16.51 -25.33
CA GLU A 11 -28.32 -16.92 -26.10
C GLU A 11 -27.45 -15.70 -26.46
N LYS A 12 -26.15 -15.78 -26.17
CA LYS A 12 -25.21 -14.68 -26.37
C LYS A 12 -23.85 -15.19 -26.85
N PRO A 13 -23.03 -14.36 -27.51
CA PRO A 13 -21.65 -14.70 -27.87
C PRO A 13 -20.83 -15.10 -26.64
N LEU A 14 -19.84 -16.01 -26.80
CA LEU A 14 -18.95 -16.39 -25.69
C LEU A 14 -18.23 -15.18 -25.05
N ASP A 15 -17.95 -14.12 -25.82
CA ASP A 15 -17.36 -12.89 -25.29
C ASP A 15 -18.25 -12.14 -24.29
N ASP A 16 -19.55 -12.43 -24.25
CA ASP A 16 -20.46 -11.92 -23.23
C ASP A 16 -20.40 -12.71 -21.92
N PHE A 17 -19.52 -13.71 -21.82
CA PHE A 17 -19.30 -14.52 -20.62
C PHE A 17 -17.90 -14.28 -20.06
N VAL A 18 -17.76 -14.42 -18.74
CA VAL A 18 -16.44 -14.31 -18.09
C VAL A 18 -15.65 -15.58 -18.36
N LYS A 19 -14.42 -15.44 -18.87
CA LYS A 19 -13.50 -16.57 -19.09
C LYS A 19 -13.17 -17.24 -17.76
N ASP A 20 -13.32 -18.56 -17.69
CA ASP A 20 -13.09 -19.36 -16.49
C ASP A 20 -12.73 -20.81 -16.91
N LYS A 21 -11.44 -21.15 -16.76
CA LYS A 21 -10.87 -22.42 -17.25
C LYS A 21 -11.42 -23.67 -16.58
N ARG A 22 -12.19 -23.53 -15.49
CA ARG A 22 -12.83 -24.65 -14.78
C ARG A 22 -14.03 -25.22 -15.52
N TYR A 23 -14.56 -24.52 -16.53
CA TYR A 23 -15.70 -24.97 -17.32
C TYR A 23 -15.23 -25.61 -18.64
N PRO A 24 -15.92 -26.64 -19.17
CA PRO A 24 -15.51 -27.35 -20.39
C PRO A 24 -15.36 -26.45 -21.62
N ASP A 25 -16.15 -25.38 -21.72
CA ASP A 25 -16.10 -24.39 -22.80
C ASP A 25 -15.26 -23.15 -22.45
N GLY A 26 -14.56 -23.18 -21.31
CA GLY A 26 -13.70 -22.10 -20.82
C GLY A 26 -14.44 -20.82 -20.39
N HIS A 27 -15.77 -20.85 -20.26
CA HIS A 27 -16.59 -19.68 -19.93
C HIS A 27 -17.62 -20.00 -18.85
N ARG A 28 -17.90 -19.04 -17.97
CA ARG A 28 -18.93 -19.20 -16.92
C ARG A 28 -20.32 -19.43 -17.52
N LYS A 29 -21.21 -20.05 -16.74
CA LYS A 29 -22.63 -20.25 -17.11
C LYS A 29 -23.45 -18.95 -17.18
N ARG A 30 -23.03 -17.90 -16.46
CA ARG A 30 -23.72 -16.60 -16.40
C ARG A 30 -23.03 -15.55 -17.26
N CYS A 31 -23.81 -14.78 -18.01
CA CYS A 31 -23.28 -13.67 -18.80
C CYS A 31 -22.79 -12.52 -17.90
N LYS A 32 -21.87 -11.71 -18.42
CA LYS A 32 -21.28 -10.53 -17.76
C LYS A 32 -22.35 -9.56 -17.25
N GLN A 33 -23.45 -9.38 -18.01
CA GLN A 33 -24.56 -8.52 -17.59
C GLN A 33 -25.24 -9.02 -16.31
N CYS A 34 -25.56 -10.32 -16.25
CA CYS A 34 -26.18 -10.93 -15.06
C CYS A 34 -25.22 -10.95 -13.85
N GLU A 35 -23.94 -11.22 -14.07
CA GLU A 35 -22.92 -11.10 -13.01
C GLU A 35 -22.81 -9.65 -12.49
N ASN A 36 -22.84 -8.66 -13.39
CA ASN A 36 -22.81 -7.25 -13.00
C ASN A 36 -24.07 -6.84 -12.24
N LEU A 37 -25.26 -7.30 -12.66
CA LEU A 37 -26.53 -7.04 -11.96
C LEU A 37 -26.48 -7.58 -10.53
N ARG A 38 -25.97 -8.79 -10.32
CA ARG A 38 -25.86 -9.39 -8.97
C ARG A 38 -24.85 -8.69 -8.07
N ARG A 39 -23.77 -8.13 -8.63
CA ARG A 39 -22.77 -7.36 -7.87
C ARG A 39 -23.20 -5.92 -7.60
N ARG A 40 -24.23 -5.43 -8.29
CA ARG A 40 -24.64 -4.03 -8.23
C ARG A 40 -25.29 -3.74 -6.87
N LYS A 41 -24.73 -2.77 -6.15
CA LYS A 41 -25.34 -2.21 -4.93
C LYS A 41 -26.33 -1.08 -5.20
N THR A 42 -26.33 -0.55 -6.43
CA THR A 42 -27.19 0.55 -6.86
C THR A 42 -28.28 0.06 -7.82
N PRO A 43 -29.50 0.63 -7.76
CA PRO A 43 -30.57 0.26 -8.67
C PRO A 43 -30.20 0.57 -10.12
N VAL A 44 -30.73 -0.23 -11.06
CA VAL A 44 -30.64 0.05 -12.49
C VAL A 44 -31.59 1.22 -12.77
N LEU A 45 -31.04 2.34 -13.26
CA LEU A 45 -31.84 3.48 -13.66
C LEU A 45 -32.44 3.24 -15.06
N PRO A 46 -33.69 3.69 -15.30
CA PRO A 46 -34.29 3.65 -16.64
C PRO A 46 -33.48 4.45 -17.67
N GLN A 47 -33.74 4.19 -18.95
CA GLN A 47 -33.21 5.05 -20.02
C GLN A 47 -33.89 6.42 -19.92
N PRO A 48 -33.12 7.53 -19.83
CA PRO A 48 -33.70 8.86 -19.77
C PRO A 48 -34.23 9.30 -21.13
N ARG A 49 -35.16 10.26 -21.12
CA ARG A 49 -35.58 11.00 -22.31
C ARG A 49 -34.40 11.74 -22.93
N ASP A 50 -34.53 12.11 -24.20
CA ASP A 50 -33.51 12.92 -24.85
C ASP A 50 -33.33 14.26 -24.11
N GLY A 51 -32.08 14.71 -24.01
CA GLY A 51 -31.71 15.87 -23.19
C GLY A 51 -31.91 15.73 -21.66
N HIS A 52 -32.22 14.53 -21.14
CA HIS A 52 -32.43 14.28 -19.71
C HIS A 52 -31.42 13.28 -19.12
N LYS A 53 -31.34 13.26 -17.79
CA LYS A 53 -30.50 12.35 -17.02
C LYS A 53 -31.10 12.08 -15.64
N TYR A 54 -30.94 10.85 -15.15
CA TYR A 54 -31.25 10.51 -13.76
C TYR A 54 -30.13 10.93 -12.80
N CYS A 55 -30.50 11.64 -11.74
CA CYS A 55 -29.59 11.95 -10.64
C CYS A 55 -29.30 10.69 -9.81
N ALA A 56 -28.02 10.34 -9.64
CA ALA A 56 -27.62 9.15 -8.89
C ALA A 56 -27.88 9.25 -7.36
N LYS A 57 -28.17 10.45 -6.84
CA LYS A 57 -28.48 10.67 -5.41
C LYS A 57 -29.98 10.60 -5.14
N CYS A 58 -30.80 11.41 -5.82
CA CYS A 58 -32.25 11.48 -5.58
C CYS A 58 -33.08 10.59 -6.51
N LEU A 59 -32.46 9.92 -7.49
CA LEU A 59 -33.08 9.00 -8.45
C LEU A 59 -34.17 9.62 -9.34
N LYS A 60 -34.28 10.96 -9.36
CA LYS A 60 -35.20 11.69 -10.23
C LYS A 60 -34.58 11.96 -11.60
N GLU A 61 -35.39 11.86 -12.64
CA GLU A 61 -35.05 12.33 -13.98
C GLU A 61 -35.08 13.86 -14.00
N LYS A 62 -34.03 14.48 -14.54
CA LYS A 62 -33.91 15.93 -14.66
C LYS A 62 -33.29 16.29 -16.02
N PRO A 63 -33.59 17.48 -16.56
CA PRO A 63 -32.92 17.98 -17.78
C PRO A 63 -31.41 18.16 -17.56
N LEU A 64 -30.61 18.10 -18.63
CA LEU A 64 -29.14 18.15 -18.55
C LEU A 64 -28.58 19.46 -17.98
N ASP A 65 -29.31 20.56 -18.10
CA ASP A 65 -28.96 21.88 -17.54
C ASP A 65 -29.04 21.93 -15.99
N GLU A 66 -29.79 21.03 -15.37
CA GLU A 66 -29.84 20.81 -13.92
C GLU A 66 -28.61 20.10 -13.37
N PHE A 67 -27.63 19.78 -14.22
CA PHE A 67 -26.36 19.15 -13.85
C PHE A 67 -25.19 20.08 -14.13
N ASN A 68 -24.17 20.03 -13.28
CA ASN A 68 -22.87 20.61 -13.61
C ASN A 68 -22.15 19.71 -14.62
N PHE A 69 -21.15 20.26 -15.32
CA PHE A 69 -20.37 19.53 -16.32
C PHE A 69 -18.90 19.45 -15.92
N ARG A 70 -18.26 18.32 -16.26
CA ARG A 70 -16.81 18.09 -16.10
C ARG A 70 -16.22 17.60 -17.42
N ASN A 71 -14.95 17.91 -17.63
CA ASN A 71 -14.19 17.35 -18.74
C ASN A 71 -13.58 16.00 -18.33
N VAL A 72 -13.85 14.95 -19.11
CA VAL A 72 -13.30 13.61 -18.91
C VAL A 72 -12.72 13.14 -20.24
N LYS A 73 -11.38 13.00 -20.31
CA LYS A 73 -10.65 12.61 -21.54
C LYS A 73 -11.01 13.49 -22.76
N GLY A 74 -11.15 14.80 -22.56
CA GLY A 74 -11.50 15.76 -23.62
C GLY A 74 -13.00 15.93 -23.88
N GLU A 75 -13.85 15.08 -23.33
CA GLU A 75 -15.31 15.17 -23.52
C GLU A 75 -16.00 15.86 -22.34
N LYS A 76 -16.91 16.78 -22.65
CA LYS A 76 -17.75 17.46 -21.64
C LYS A 76 -18.90 16.54 -21.22
N LYS A 77 -18.85 16.06 -19.97
CA LYS A 77 -19.83 15.10 -19.41
C LYS A 77 -20.58 15.70 -18.22
N PRO A 78 -21.92 15.49 -18.12
CA PRO A 78 -22.69 15.92 -16.96
C PRO A 78 -22.26 15.13 -15.70
N PHE A 79 -22.33 15.77 -14.55
CA PHE A 79 -22.10 15.16 -13.24
C PHE A 79 -23.12 14.06 -12.93
N SER A 80 -22.80 13.20 -11.96
CA SER A 80 -23.70 12.14 -11.50
C SER A 80 -24.87 12.65 -10.67
N TYR A 81 -24.70 13.81 -10.00
CA TYR A 81 -25.70 14.43 -9.15
C TYR A 81 -26.22 15.71 -9.80
N CYS A 82 -27.50 16.02 -9.61
CA CYS A 82 -28.02 17.33 -9.99
C CYS A 82 -27.42 18.43 -9.09
N LYS A 83 -27.48 19.68 -9.55
CA LYS A 83 -26.94 20.86 -8.86
C LYS A 83 -27.41 20.96 -7.41
N GLU A 84 -28.68 20.68 -7.14
CA GLU A 84 -29.23 20.68 -5.77
C GLU A 84 -28.58 19.63 -4.87
N CYS A 85 -28.52 18.38 -5.34
CA CYS A 85 -27.93 17.26 -4.61
C CYS A 85 -26.43 17.47 -4.36
N GLU A 86 -25.73 18.08 -5.31
CA GLU A 86 -24.32 18.45 -5.19
C GLU A 86 -24.13 19.59 -4.17
N ARG A 87 -24.94 20.65 -4.22
CA ARG A 87 -24.89 21.74 -3.23
C ARG A 87 -25.13 21.22 -1.81
N GLU A 88 -26.14 20.38 -1.64
CA GLU A 88 -26.45 19.76 -0.36
C GLU A 88 -25.29 18.88 0.14
N TYR A 89 -24.73 18.04 -0.74
CA TYR A 89 -23.54 17.24 -0.43
C TYR A 89 -22.37 18.13 0.00
N ASN A 90 -22.08 19.20 -0.74
CA ASN A 90 -20.98 20.12 -0.44
C ASN A 90 -21.19 20.90 0.88
N ARG A 91 -22.44 21.28 1.21
CA ARG A 91 -22.77 21.92 2.50
C ARG A 91 -22.49 21.01 3.70
N ASN A 92 -22.75 19.72 3.53
CA ASN A 92 -22.63 18.71 4.59
C ASN A 92 -21.28 17.98 4.57
N LYS A 93 -20.48 18.11 3.50
CA LYS A 93 -19.16 17.47 3.32
C LYS A 93 -18.22 17.70 4.50
N TYR A 94 -18.33 18.85 5.14
CA TYR A 94 -17.49 19.29 6.25
C TYR A 94 -18.19 19.24 7.60
N LEU A 95 -19.43 18.75 7.66
CA LEU A 95 -20.21 18.62 8.89
C LEU A 95 -20.00 17.21 9.46
N HIS A 96 -19.60 17.12 10.72
CA HIS A 96 -19.26 15.89 11.43
C HIS A 96 -19.97 15.85 12.78
N VAL A 97 -20.12 14.65 13.34
CA VAL A 97 -20.60 14.43 14.70
C VAL A 97 -19.45 13.86 15.52
N CYS A 98 -19.11 14.52 16.63
CA CYS A 98 -18.01 14.09 17.48
C CYS A 98 -18.36 12.77 18.18
N GLN A 99 -17.52 11.73 18.03
CA GLN A 99 -17.76 10.44 18.68
C GLN A 99 -17.64 10.50 20.20
N LYS A 100 -16.89 11.47 20.76
CA LYS A 100 -16.71 11.61 22.21
C LYS A 100 -17.87 12.34 22.89
N CYS A 101 -18.32 13.46 22.31
CA CYS A 101 -19.30 14.34 22.97
C CYS A 101 -20.62 14.49 22.21
N GLY A 102 -20.80 13.84 21.06
CA GLY A 102 -22.02 13.90 20.26
C GLY A 102 -22.29 15.24 19.58
N LYS A 103 -21.48 16.29 19.83
CA LYS A 103 -21.67 17.62 19.23
C LYS A 103 -21.43 17.58 17.72
N SER A 104 -22.33 18.23 16.97
CA SER A 104 -22.13 18.52 15.54
C SER A 104 -21.13 19.65 15.36
N TYR A 105 -20.16 19.49 14.46
CA TYR A 105 -19.11 20.50 14.21
C TYR A 105 -18.67 20.51 12.75
N ARG A 106 -18.06 21.63 12.32
CA ARG A 106 -17.46 21.74 10.98
C ARG A 106 -15.96 21.53 11.03
N SER A 107 -15.39 20.87 10.02
CA SER A 107 -13.93 20.77 9.86
C SER A 107 -13.52 20.85 8.40
N GLY A 108 -12.32 21.36 8.10
CA GLY A 108 -11.78 21.37 6.73
C GLY A 108 -11.42 19.98 6.17
N LYS A 109 -11.58 18.92 6.98
CA LYS A 109 -11.31 17.54 6.58
C LYS A 109 -12.60 16.87 6.12
N ASN A 110 -12.49 16.01 5.10
CA ASN A 110 -13.60 15.19 4.61
C ASN A 110 -14.01 14.09 5.61
N LYS A 111 -13.12 13.72 6.54
CA LYS A 111 -13.36 12.75 7.61
C LYS A 111 -12.79 13.31 8.91
N SER A 112 -13.62 13.46 9.92
CA SER A 112 -13.19 13.91 11.25
C SER A 112 -14.00 13.19 12.32
N THR A 113 -13.30 12.64 13.32
CA THR A 113 -13.87 11.75 14.35
C THR A 113 -14.19 12.49 15.64
N TYR A 114 -13.36 13.47 16.00
CA TYR A 114 -13.47 14.25 17.24
C TYR A 114 -13.48 15.75 16.94
N CYS A 115 -14.31 16.50 17.67
CA CYS A 115 -14.25 17.96 17.62
C CYS A 115 -12.92 18.46 18.20
N LYS A 116 -12.58 19.72 17.92
CA LYS A 116 -11.32 20.34 18.36
C LYS A 116 -11.10 20.20 19.87
N GLU A 117 -12.11 20.47 20.68
CA GLU A 117 -12.07 20.37 22.14
C GLU A 117 -11.74 18.95 22.60
N CYS A 118 -12.53 17.96 22.16
CA CYS A 118 -12.35 16.56 22.54
C CYS A 118 -11.03 15.98 22.02
N TYR A 119 -10.56 16.44 20.86
CA TYR A 119 -9.25 16.08 20.34
C TYR A 119 -8.11 16.70 21.17
N SER A 120 -8.22 17.98 21.55
CA SER A 120 -7.26 18.63 22.45
C SER A 120 -7.22 17.98 23.84
N GLU A 121 -8.35 17.51 24.36
CA GLU A 121 -8.39 16.70 25.58
C GLU A 121 -7.72 15.34 25.39
N LEU A 122 -8.00 14.65 24.28
CA LEU A 122 -7.33 13.39 23.94
C LEU A 122 -5.81 13.56 23.87
N LEU A 123 -5.33 14.69 23.35
CA LEU A 123 -3.91 15.02 23.27
C LEU A 123 -3.30 15.36 24.65
N ARG A 124 -4.02 16.04 25.54
CA ARG A 124 -3.57 16.26 26.93
C ARG A 124 -3.45 14.95 27.72
N ASP A 125 -4.30 13.99 27.42
CA ASP A 125 -4.21 12.60 27.91
C ASP A 125 -2.95 11.84 27.42
N LEU A 126 -2.24 12.34 26.39
CA LEU A 126 -0.98 11.76 25.90
C LEU A 126 0.23 12.19 26.74
N GLU A 127 0.15 13.30 27.47
CA GLU A 127 1.19 13.68 28.44
C GLU A 127 1.22 12.72 29.64
N THR A 128 0.08 12.11 29.98
CA THR A 128 -0.05 11.19 31.12
C THR A 128 0.04 9.70 30.73
N ASN A 129 -0.15 9.33 29.46
CA ASN A 129 -0.01 7.95 28.99
C ASN A 129 0.51 7.85 27.54
N PRO A 130 1.85 7.79 27.34
CA PRO A 130 2.51 7.74 26.03
C PRO A 130 2.12 6.54 25.16
N SER A 131 1.52 5.50 25.76
CA SER A 131 1.15 4.25 25.08
C SER A 131 0.10 4.44 23.98
N LYS A 132 -0.62 5.57 23.95
CA LYS A 132 -1.58 5.90 22.88
C LYS A 132 -0.91 6.28 21.55
N VAL A 133 0.37 6.66 21.55
CA VAL A 133 1.20 6.88 20.35
C VAL A 133 1.29 5.59 19.52
N ILE A 134 1.23 4.43 20.16
CA ILE A 134 1.31 3.10 19.52
C ILE A 134 0.12 2.83 18.58
N TYR A 135 -1.05 3.42 18.86
CA TYR A 135 -2.29 3.19 18.08
C TYR A 135 -2.56 4.25 17.01
N MET A 136 -1.68 5.24 16.86
CA MET A 136 -1.81 6.24 15.79
C MET A 136 -1.30 5.67 14.47
N ASP A 137 -1.98 5.99 13.37
CA ASP A 137 -1.52 5.61 12.03
C ASP A 137 -0.35 6.52 11.62
N TRP A 138 0.87 6.01 11.72
CA TRP A 138 2.12 6.70 11.32
C TRP A 138 2.56 6.32 9.90
N SER A 139 1.65 5.84 9.05
CA SER A 139 1.99 5.48 7.67
C SER A 139 1.78 6.66 6.71
N GLY A 140 2.60 6.72 5.66
CA GLY A 140 2.46 7.73 4.60
C GLY A 140 2.47 9.16 5.13
N GLU A 141 1.63 10.02 4.55
CA GLU A 141 1.47 11.44 4.91
C GLU A 141 1.12 11.70 6.38
N ASN A 142 0.67 10.68 7.12
CA ASN A 142 0.36 10.81 8.55
C ASN A 142 1.61 10.76 9.44
N ASN A 143 2.76 10.31 8.91
CA ASN A 143 4.04 10.41 9.61
C ASN A 143 4.57 11.85 9.49
N PRO A 144 4.88 12.56 10.58
CA PRO A 144 5.53 13.88 10.53
C PRO A 144 6.86 13.90 9.76
N MET A 145 7.45 12.72 9.55
CA MET A 145 8.68 12.51 8.79
C MET A 145 8.45 12.25 7.31
N TYR A 146 7.21 12.06 6.87
CA TYR A 146 6.90 11.74 5.47
C TYR A 146 7.19 12.92 4.56
N GLY A 147 7.97 12.67 3.51
CA GLY A 147 8.40 13.70 2.55
C GLY A 147 9.52 14.61 3.05
N VAL A 148 9.93 14.53 4.32
CA VAL A 148 11.05 15.32 4.86
C VAL A 148 12.38 14.70 4.42
N ARG A 149 13.01 15.28 3.40
CA ARG A 149 14.33 14.84 2.92
C ARG A 149 15.40 15.30 3.91
N ARG A 150 15.96 14.36 4.66
CA ARG A 150 17.12 14.59 5.53
C ARG A 150 18.39 14.09 4.84
N PHE A 151 19.27 15.00 4.49
CA PHE A 151 20.56 14.74 3.86
C PHE A 151 21.70 15.46 4.57
N GLY A 152 22.91 14.93 4.42
CA GLY A 152 24.10 15.46 5.10
C GLY A 152 23.87 15.56 6.61
N LYS A 153 24.22 16.72 7.18
CA LYS A 153 24.15 17.03 8.62
C LYS A 153 22.74 16.94 9.22
N SER A 154 21.69 17.02 8.41
CA SER A 154 20.29 16.91 8.88
C SER A 154 19.82 15.47 9.09
N ASN A 155 20.58 14.48 8.62
CA ASN A 155 20.28 13.07 8.85
C ASN A 155 20.68 12.70 10.30
N PRO A 156 19.79 12.12 11.13
CA PRO A 156 20.11 11.67 12.49
C PRO A 156 21.29 10.69 12.56
N ASN A 157 21.54 9.96 11.47
CA ASN A 157 22.65 9.02 11.35
C ASN A 157 23.94 9.68 10.80
N TYR A 158 23.97 11.01 10.66
CA TYR A 158 25.17 11.74 10.25
C TYR A 158 26.21 11.69 11.39
N ASN A 159 27.30 10.96 11.17
CA ASN A 159 28.44 10.96 12.10
C ASN A 159 29.34 12.19 11.86
N PRO A 160 29.39 13.20 12.75
CA PRO A 160 30.19 14.41 12.53
C PRO A 160 31.70 14.17 12.51
N ASN A 161 32.17 13.02 13.00
CA ASN A 161 33.60 12.69 13.10
C ASN A 161 34.17 12.02 11.84
N LYS A 162 33.39 11.94 10.74
CA LYS A 162 33.85 11.42 9.44
C LYS A 162 33.97 12.54 8.42
N THR A 163 35.12 12.62 7.74
CA THR A 163 35.33 13.59 6.66
C THR A 163 34.56 13.20 5.40
N ASP A 164 34.38 14.14 4.46
CA ASP A 164 33.68 13.87 3.21
C ASP A 164 34.49 12.92 2.30
N GLU A 165 35.82 12.99 2.34
CA GLU A 165 36.72 12.05 1.65
C GLU A 165 36.58 10.63 2.21
N GLU A 166 36.50 10.49 3.53
CA GLU A 166 36.27 9.20 4.17
C GLU A 166 34.91 8.62 3.80
N ARG A 167 33.86 9.46 3.74
CA ARG A 167 32.53 9.02 3.30
C ARG A 167 32.55 8.56 1.85
N GLU A 168 33.24 9.28 0.97
CA GLU A 168 33.27 8.94 -0.45
C GLU A 168 34.03 7.63 -0.69
N ARG A 169 35.21 7.49 -0.06
CA ARG A 169 36.00 6.26 -0.10
C ARG A 169 35.25 5.05 0.47
N GLU A 170 34.44 5.25 1.51
CA GLU A 170 33.62 4.16 2.09
C GLU A 170 32.35 3.84 1.29
N ARG A 171 31.86 4.74 0.44
CA ARG A 171 30.70 4.49 -0.45
C ARG A 171 31.08 3.62 -1.64
N LEU A 172 32.28 3.84 -2.19
CA LEU A 172 32.79 3.17 -3.38
C LEU A 172 33.89 2.18 -2.99
N VAL A 173 33.48 1.07 -2.39
CA VAL A 173 34.40 -0.04 -2.14
C VAL A 173 34.63 -0.81 -3.44
N GLU A 174 35.85 -0.73 -3.96
CA GLU A 174 36.28 -1.49 -5.14
C GLU A 174 36.01 -3.00 -4.95
N GLY A 175 35.49 -3.66 -5.98
CA GLY A 175 35.15 -5.09 -5.93
C GLY A 175 33.85 -5.44 -5.20
N TYR A 176 33.12 -4.48 -4.61
CA TYR A 176 31.85 -4.76 -3.94
C TYR A 176 30.79 -5.37 -4.87
N SER A 177 30.72 -4.87 -6.12
CA SER A 177 29.80 -5.43 -7.13
C SER A 177 30.13 -6.89 -7.45
N THR A 178 31.42 -7.20 -7.63
CA THR A 178 31.93 -8.56 -7.89
C THR A 178 31.65 -9.48 -6.71
N TRP A 179 31.99 -9.07 -5.48
CA TRP A 179 31.72 -9.82 -4.27
C TRP A 179 30.22 -10.13 -4.13
N ARG A 180 29.36 -9.13 -4.35
CA ARG A 180 27.91 -9.30 -4.27
C ARG A 180 27.41 -10.34 -5.29
N THR A 181 27.92 -10.30 -6.51
CA THR A 181 27.59 -11.28 -7.55
C THR A 181 28.06 -12.68 -7.17
N GLN A 182 29.29 -12.83 -6.67
CA GLN A 182 29.83 -14.12 -6.24
C GLN A 182 29.01 -14.76 -5.12
N VAL A 183 28.51 -13.97 -4.17
CA VAL A 183 27.62 -14.48 -3.11
C VAL A 183 26.29 -14.96 -3.69
N TYR A 184 25.68 -14.20 -4.62
CA TYR A 184 24.46 -14.63 -5.28
C TYR A 184 24.66 -15.90 -6.12
N GLU A 185 25.75 -16.00 -6.87
CA GLU A 185 26.08 -17.18 -7.67
C GLU A 185 26.27 -18.41 -6.80
N ARG A 186 27.05 -18.30 -5.70
CA ARG A 186 27.24 -19.38 -4.72
C ARG A 186 25.92 -19.88 -4.16
N ASP A 187 25.01 -18.97 -3.85
CA ASP A 187 23.71 -19.25 -3.25
C ASP A 187 22.64 -19.57 -4.31
N ASN A 188 23.03 -19.72 -5.58
CA ASN A 188 22.15 -19.99 -6.72
C ASN A 188 20.96 -19.01 -6.80
N TYR A 189 21.22 -17.72 -6.57
CA TYR A 189 20.22 -16.65 -6.55
C TYR A 189 18.98 -17.00 -5.72
N THR A 190 19.20 -17.66 -4.58
CA THR A 190 18.13 -18.18 -3.72
C THR A 190 18.34 -17.71 -2.29
N CYS A 191 17.27 -17.27 -1.64
CA CYS A 191 17.28 -16.92 -0.23
C CYS A 191 17.65 -18.15 0.62
N GLN A 192 18.77 -18.08 1.33
CA GLN A 192 19.28 -19.18 2.16
C GLN A 192 18.49 -19.39 3.47
N CYS A 193 17.52 -18.53 3.76
CA CYS A 193 16.64 -18.65 4.92
C CYS A 193 15.31 -19.34 4.58
N CYS A 194 14.67 -18.98 3.45
CA CYS A 194 13.32 -19.47 3.11
C CYS A 194 13.19 -20.12 1.72
N GLY A 195 14.27 -20.17 0.93
CA GLY A 195 14.25 -20.76 -0.41
C GLY A 195 13.64 -19.89 -1.52
N ASP A 196 13.26 -18.63 -1.24
CA ASP A 196 12.71 -17.73 -2.27
C ASP A 196 13.74 -17.43 -3.37
N ASN A 197 13.37 -17.69 -4.62
CA ASN A 197 14.18 -17.53 -5.82
C ASN A 197 13.45 -16.74 -6.94
N ARG A 198 12.39 -15.99 -6.59
CA ARG A 198 11.56 -15.25 -7.57
C ARG A 198 12.29 -14.09 -8.27
N GLY A 199 13.42 -13.65 -7.73
CA GLY A 199 14.20 -12.52 -8.25
C GLY A 199 13.62 -11.14 -7.90
N GLY A 200 14.45 -10.10 -8.01
CA GLY A 200 14.05 -8.71 -7.75
C GLY A 200 13.88 -8.32 -6.27
N ASN A 201 14.01 -9.27 -5.34
CA ASN A 201 13.86 -9.05 -3.89
C ASN A 201 15.01 -9.63 -3.05
N LEU A 202 16.13 -9.98 -3.69
CA LEU A 202 17.29 -10.56 -3.01
C LEU A 202 18.32 -9.48 -2.65
N ILE A 203 18.94 -9.65 -1.49
CA ILE A 203 20.01 -8.83 -0.96
C ILE A 203 21.07 -9.71 -0.32
N VAL A 204 22.34 -9.31 -0.45
CA VAL A 204 23.43 -9.93 0.29
C VAL A 204 23.49 -9.32 1.68
N HIS A 205 23.40 -10.18 2.69
CA HIS A 205 23.58 -9.85 4.09
C HIS A 205 25.00 -10.21 4.53
N HIS A 206 25.64 -9.34 5.31
CA HIS A 206 26.91 -9.65 5.98
C HIS A 206 26.64 -10.41 7.28
N LEU A 207 27.25 -11.60 7.43
CA LEU A 207 27.15 -12.42 8.63
C LEU A 207 27.85 -11.75 9.82
N ASP A 208 29.09 -11.34 9.65
CA ASP A 208 29.82 -10.43 10.54
C ASP A 208 29.69 -9.01 9.98
N SER A 209 29.09 -8.10 10.75
CA SER A 209 28.65 -6.80 10.23
C SER A 209 29.77 -5.91 9.69
N TRP A 210 29.38 -5.13 8.68
CA TRP A 210 30.20 -4.16 7.97
C TRP A 210 30.90 -3.13 8.88
N ASP A 211 30.25 -2.72 9.97
CA ASP A 211 30.72 -1.63 10.83
C ASP A 211 31.99 -2.01 11.62
N TRP A 212 32.10 -3.25 12.09
CA TRP A 212 33.21 -3.70 12.92
C TRP A 212 34.15 -4.68 12.19
N CYS A 213 33.66 -5.54 11.31
CA CYS A 213 34.45 -6.60 10.67
C CYS A 213 35.04 -6.15 9.32
N LYS A 214 35.97 -5.18 9.37
CA LYS A 214 36.54 -4.57 8.15
C LYS A 214 37.22 -5.57 7.22
N GLU A 215 37.90 -6.56 7.80
CA GLU A 215 38.70 -7.56 7.08
C GLU A 215 37.84 -8.52 6.24
N LYS A 216 36.59 -8.79 6.67
CA LYS A 216 35.69 -9.74 6.00
C LYS A 216 34.61 -9.08 5.13
N ARG A 217 34.72 -7.78 4.85
CA ARG A 217 33.68 -7.03 4.10
C ARG A 217 33.41 -7.57 2.71
N LEU A 218 34.46 -8.07 2.05
CA LEU A 218 34.43 -8.64 0.71
C LEU A 218 34.79 -10.13 0.70
N ASP A 219 34.78 -10.78 1.88
CA ASP A 219 34.88 -12.24 1.95
C ASP A 219 33.53 -12.83 1.54
N VAL A 220 33.52 -13.65 0.48
CA VAL A 220 32.31 -14.33 0.00
C VAL A 220 31.70 -15.18 1.12
N SER A 221 32.51 -15.82 1.96
CA SER A 221 32.05 -16.64 3.09
C SER A 221 31.36 -15.85 4.20
N ASN A 222 31.56 -14.52 4.22
CA ASN A 222 30.90 -13.59 5.13
C ASN A 222 29.61 -12.98 4.53
N GLY A 223 29.33 -13.23 3.25
CA GLY A 223 28.07 -12.86 2.62
C GLY A 223 27.09 -14.03 2.61
N ILE A 224 25.79 -13.73 2.72
CA ILE A 224 24.70 -14.68 2.50
C ILE A 224 23.51 -14.03 1.81
N THR A 225 22.90 -14.75 0.87
CA THR A 225 21.75 -14.28 0.09
C THR A 225 20.47 -14.44 0.89
N LEU A 226 19.75 -13.33 1.10
CA LEU A 226 18.45 -13.30 1.76
C LEU A 226 17.44 -12.53 0.91
N CYS A 227 16.16 -12.90 1.00
CA CYS A 227 15.10 -12.02 0.51
C CYS A 227 14.88 -10.85 1.48
N VAL A 228 14.32 -9.74 0.97
CA VAL A 228 14.00 -8.54 1.77
C VAL A 228 13.23 -8.88 3.05
N THR A 229 12.30 -9.84 2.99
CA THR A 229 11.50 -10.26 4.15
C THR A 229 12.33 -10.93 5.23
N CYS A 230 13.17 -11.92 4.87
CA CYS A 230 14.02 -12.62 5.82
C CYS A 230 15.10 -11.70 6.40
N HIS A 231 15.68 -10.84 5.56
CA HIS A 231 16.65 -9.86 5.99
C HIS A 231 16.07 -8.86 7.00
N LYS A 232 14.87 -8.32 6.71
CA LYS A 232 14.19 -7.42 7.64
C LYS A 232 13.89 -8.13 8.95
N ARG A 233 13.37 -9.37 8.91
CA ARG A 233 13.08 -10.16 10.12
C ARG A 233 14.32 -10.38 10.98
N PHE A 234 15.48 -10.64 10.38
CA PHE A 234 16.74 -10.75 11.10
C PHE A 234 17.07 -9.44 11.84
N HIS A 235 17.01 -8.30 11.15
CA HIS A 235 17.31 -7.00 11.75
C HIS A 235 16.25 -6.50 12.73
N ASP A 236 15.00 -6.93 12.61
CA ASP A 236 13.96 -6.65 13.62
C ASP A 236 14.31 -7.32 14.97
N ILE A 237 15.06 -8.43 14.96
CA ILE A 237 15.48 -9.15 16.17
C ILE A 237 16.83 -8.63 16.70
N TYR A 238 17.82 -8.46 15.82
CA TYR A 238 19.21 -8.21 16.23
C TYR A 238 19.71 -6.78 15.95
N GLY A 239 18.89 -5.90 15.37
CA GLY A 239 19.30 -4.57 14.94
C GLY A 239 20.22 -4.57 13.71
N TYR A 240 20.65 -3.40 13.25
CA TYR A 240 21.35 -3.20 11.96
C TYR A 240 22.89 -3.14 12.02
N GLY A 241 23.49 -3.19 13.21
CA GLY A 241 24.94 -3.06 13.37
C GLY A 241 25.45 -3.98 14.47
N LYS A 242 26.76 -4.28 14.45
CA LYS A 242 27.40 -5.20 15.40
C LYS A 242 26.80 -6.61 15.40
N ASN A 243 26.22 -7.04 14.27
CA ASN A 243 25.77 -8.41 14.12
C ASN A 243 26.94 -9.36 13.90
N THR A 244 26.74 -10.60 14.33
CA THR A 244 27.72 -11.69 14.25
C THR A 244 27.17 -12.90 13.52
N LYS A 245 28.05 -13.68 12.90
CA LYS A 245 27.68 -14.92 12.21
C LYS A 245 26.89 -15.89 13.10
N GLN A 246 27.19 -15.93 14.39
CA GLN A 246 26.49 -16.79 15.36
C GLN A 246 25.02 -16.38 15.56
N GLN A 247 24.71 -15.08 15.56
CA GLN A 247 23.33 -14.61 15.63
C GLN A 247 22.54 -15.06 14.41
N PHE A 248 23.15 -15.04 13.22
CA PHE A 248 22.50 -15.50 12.00
C PHE A 248 22.18 -17.01 12.04
N TYR A 249 23.10 -17.84 12.52
CA TYR A 249 22.81 -19.26 12.71
C TYR A 249 21.71 -19.52 13.73
N THR A 250 21.71 -18.74 14.83
CA THR A 250 20.65 -18.81 15.84
C THR A 250 19.30 -18.44 15.22
N PHE A 251 19.26 -17.40 14.38
CA PHE A 251 18.07 -17.01 13.62
C PHE A 251 17.55 -18.13 12.72
N LEU A 252 18.42 -18.80 11.96
CA LEU A 252 18.00 -19.91 11.10
C LEU A 252 17.36 -21.05 11.88
N LEU A 253 17.94 -21.43 13.03
CA LEU A 253 17.40 -22.47 13.90
C LEU A 253 16.00 -22.11 14.43
N LEU A 254 15.77 -20.84 14.75
CA LEU A 254 14.46 -20.36 15.20
C LEU A 254 13.43 -20.40 14.08
N VAL A 255 13.79 -20.00 12.86
CA VAL A 255 12.86 -19.97 11.71
C VAL A 255 12.49 -21.37 11.24
N GLN A 256 13.44 -22.31 11.24
CA GLN A 256 13.20 -23.69 10.81
C GLN A 256 12.28 -24.47 11.76
N LYS A 257 12.30 -24.20 13.07
CA LYS A 257 11.40 -24.82 14.05
C LYS A 257 9.92 -24.46 13.88
N HIS A 258 9.61 -23.37 13.21
CA HIS A 258 8.23 -22.89 12.99
C HIS A 258 7.69 -23.22 11.59
N SER A 259 8.44 -23.99 10.79
CA SER A 259 8.07 -24.38 9.42
C SER A 259 7.71 -25.88 9.30
N VAL A 260 7.49 -26.55 10.45
CA VAL A 260 7.01 -27.93 10.57
C VAL A 260 5.59 -27.93 11.12
#